data_AF-A0A3A0ACM1-F1
#
_entry.id   AF-A0A3A0ACM1-F1
#
_cell.length_a   1.000
_cell.length_b   1.000
_cell.length_c   1.000
_cell.angle_alpha   90.00
_cell.angle_beta   90.00
_cell.angle_gamma   90.00
#
_symmetry.space_group_name_H-M   'P 1'
#
loop_
_entity.id
_entity.type
_entity.pdbx_description
1 polymer ?
#
loop_
_entity_poly.entity_id
_entity_poly.type
_entity_poly.pdbx_seq_one_letter_code
_entity_poly.pdbx_strand_id
1 'polypeptide(L)'
;MSVAQKQVRRMDYSPDEIVRSQGGRGETFASLLERRISRRGLLKGSVVATGALVLSTAVRVDVDAGFVKPGVSSRYGHVAFQPIPKQPEDSQQIVLAAGHRWSPLLKWGDPIRFDGPEFDPWNQTAERQAQQVGYNCDYIGWHPLPFAADDSDRGLLLVNHEYTNAELMFANFDPDAKTREQVDIELEAHGATIIELQRDPATGRMTPNLLSPYNRRITGTTPIAISGPAAGHPWMCTSGDPEGRLVLGMLNNCAGGITPWGTILTCEENFQGYFGHLSNLSADDPRHAVHKRYGLSDAGGYAWEEHYGRFSIGAEPNEAFRFGWVVEIDPYHPDSQPVKRTALGRFRHEGATFGWSPSGRVVFYSGDDARFEYIYKYVSNQVWDPMKYGMNQGLLDDGVLYVAKFNDDGTGEWLPLVYGVGPLTSDNGFTSQGDVLIRTRIAADVLGATKMDRPEDIQQNPISKKVYAA
;
A
#
# COMPACT_ATOMS: atom_id res chain seq x y z
N MET A 1 44.69 -7.14 15.55
CA MET A 1 43.91 -7.77 14.46
C MET A 1 42.59 -7.04 14.40
N SER A 2 42.41 -6.25 13.34
CA SER A 2 41.22 -5.42 13.12
C SER A 2 40.06 -6.33 12.74
N VAL A 3 39.04 -6.41 13.61
CA VAL A 3 37.76 -7.02 13.24
C VAL A 3 37.15 -6.12 12.18
N ALA A 4 37.19 -6.57 10.92
CA ALA A 4 36.45 -5.93 9.86
C ALA A 4 34.98 -5.93 10.29
N GLN A 5 34.42 -4.74 10.54
CA GLN A 5 32.97 -4.56 10.53
C GLN A 5 32.51 -4.97 9.12
N LYS A 6 32.05 -6.22 8.97
CA LYS A 6 31.17 -6.57 7.86
C LYS A 6 30.05 -5.53 7.94
N GLN A 7 29.94 -4.68 6.93
CA GLN A 7 28.74 -3.88 6.72
C GLN A 7 27.59 -4.86 6.78
N VAL A 8 26.82 -4.82 7.87
CA VAL A 8 25.44 -5.28 7.84
C VAL A 8 24.87 -4.57 6.62
N ARG A 9 24.46 -5.33 5.59
CA ARG A 9 23.61 -4.75 4.56
C ARG A 9 22.39 -4.28 5.32
N ARG A 10 22.37 -3.01 5.72
CA ARG A 10 21.11 -2.33 5.96
C ARG A 10 20.30 -2.65 4.73
N MET A 11 19.03 -3.00 4.92
CA MET A 11 18.03 -2.73 3.92
C MET A 11 17.94 -1.19 3.84
N ASP A 12 19.03 -0.55 3.37
CA ASP A 12 18.94 0.77 2.82
C ASP A 12 17.97 0.55 1.67
N TYR A 13 16.82 1.22 1.72
CA TYR A 13 16.03 1.52 0.54
C TYR A 13 16.97 2.24 -0.42
N SER A 14 17.83 1.48 -1.09
CA SER A 14 18.85 2.00 -1.96
C SER A 14 18.07 2.63 -3.10
N PRO A 15 18.22 3.95 -3.32
CA PRO A 15 17.67 4.59 -4.49
C PRO A 15 18.32 4.08 -5.79
N ASP A 16 19.09 2.99 -5.77
CA ASP A 16 19.62 2.31 -6.96
C ASP A 16 18.95 0.95 -7.25
N GLU A 17 18.19 0.34 -6.31
CA GLU A 17 17.31 -0.82 -6.58
C GLU A 17 15.93 -0.39 -7.12
N ILE A 18 15.91 0.71 -7.86
CA ILE A 18 14.68 1.26 -8.41
C ILE A 18 14.26 0.43 -9.61
N VAL A 19 13.13 -0.26 -9.46
CA VAL A 19 12.33 -0.68 -10.60
C VAL A 19 11.77 0.59 -11.23
N ARG A 20 12.50 1.13 -12.22
CA ARG A 20 12.04 2.28 -13.01
C ARG A 20 11.16 1.75 -14.11
N SER A 21 9.92 2.25 -14.23
CA SER A 21 9.18 2.07 -15.47
C SER A 21 9.92 2.77 -16.61
N GLN A 22 10.63 2.00 -17.44
CA GLN A 22 11.24 2.46 -18.69
C GLN A 22 10.33 2.18 -19.90
N GLY A 23 9.25 1.41 -19.71
CA GLY A 23 8.38 0.91 -20.78
C GLY A 23 7.16 1.78 -21.10
N GLY A 24 6.77 2.69 -20.19
CA GLY A 24 5.59 3.54 -20.36
C GLY A 24 5.72 4.54 -21.51
N ARG A 25 4.72 4.57 -22.41
CA ARG A 25 4.65 5.49 -23.56
C ARG A 25 4.34 6.94 -23.17
N GLY A 26 3.85 7.17 -21.95
CA GLY A 26 3.48 8.50 -21.45
C GLY A 26 4.69 9.37 -21.09
N GLU A 27 4.44 10.65 -20.86
CA GLU A 27 5.42 11.61 -20.37
C GLU A 27 5.57 11.51 -18.84
N THR A 28 6.67 12.02 -18.29
CA THR A 28 6.82 12.18 -16.83
C THR A 28 6.06 13.41 -16.35
N PHE A 29 5.55 13.36 -15.12
CA PHE A 29 4.88 14.49 -14.49
C PHE A 29 5.80 15.72 -14.40
N ALA A 30 7.07 15.51 -14.05
CA ALA A 30 8.08 16.56 -14.03
C ALA A 30 8.20 17.31 -15.38
N SER A 31 8.27 16.60 -16.51
CA SER A 31 8.32 17.22 -17.83
C SER A 31 7.05 18.04 -18.14
N LEU A 32 5.87 17.54 -17.78
CA LEU A 32 4.61 18.26 -17.95
C LEU A 32 4.56 19.54 -17.10
N LEU A 33 5.01 19.45 -15.85
CA LEU A 33 5.05 20.56 -14.91
C LEU A 33 6.02 21.65 -15.38
N GLU A 34 7.20 21.27 -15.87
CA GLU A 34 8.19 22.20 -16.42
C GLU A 34 7.62 22.99 -17.61
N ARG A 35 6.92 22.33 -18.54
CA ARG A 35 6.23 23.04 -19.65
C ARG A 35 5.16 23.99 -19.14
N ARG A 36 4.37 23.58 -18.14
CA ARG A 36 3.31 24.42 -17.57
C ARG A 36 3.87 25.67 -16.90
N ILE A 37 4.94 25.52 -16.11
CA ILE A 37 5.62 26.64 -15.46
C ILE A 37 6.21 27.57 -16.52
N SER A 38 6.88 27.03 -17.55
CA SER A 38 7.46 27.81 -18.65
C SER A 38 6.41 28.61 -19.43
N ARG A 39 5.26 28.01 -19.76
CA ARG A 39 4.13 28.72 -20.42
C ARG A 39 3.57 29.83 -19.54
N ARG A 40 3.40 29.59 -18.24
CA ARG A 40 2.96 30.63 -17.29
C ARG A 40 4.00 31.74 -17.11
N GLY A 41 5.28 31.41 -17.13
CA GLY A 41 6.38 32.37 -17.12
C GLY A 41 6.36 33.28 -18.34
N LEU A 42 6.15 32.72 -19.54
CA LEU A 42 5.95 33.49 -20.78
C LEU A 42 4.74 34.42 -20.71
N LEU A 43 3.59 33.94 -20.19
CA LEU A 43 2.36 34.74 -20.05
C LEU A 43 2.44 35.85 -18.99
N LYS A 44 3.23 35.65 -17.91
CA LYS A 44 3.50 36.69 -16.92
C LYS A 44 4.59 37.65 -17.43
N GLY A 45 5.56 37.15 -18.18
CA GLY A 45 6.66 37.93 -18.77
C GLY A 45 6.21 38.84 -19.92
N SER A 46 5.12 38.52 -20.62
CA SER A 46 4.56 39.38 -21.67
C SER A 46 3.82 40.62 -21.14
N VAL A 47 3.65 40.76 -19.82
CA VAL A 47 3.16 42.00 -19.18
C VAL A 47 4.34 42.92 -18.75
N VAL A 48 5.59 42.46 -18.81
CA VAL A 48 6.78 43.26 -18.51
C VAL A 48 7.73 43.24 -19.71
N ALA A 49 7.31 43.88 -20.81
CA ALA A 49 8.23 44.25 -21.87
C ALA A 49 9.05 45.48 -21.46
N THR A 50 10.03 45.30 -20.59
CA THR A 50 11.19 46.22 -20.50
C THR A 50 12.41 45.50 -19.92
N GLY A 51 13.31 45.05 -20.81
CA GLY A 51 14.76 45.01 -20.54
C GLY A 51 15.41 43.71 -20.01
N ALA A 52 16.24 43.11 -20.87
CA ALA A 52 17.48 42.37 -20.59
C ALA A 52 17.49 40.85 -20.27
N LEU A 53 17.93 40.12 -21.30
CA LEU A 53 18.75 38.89 -21.40
C LEU A 53 19.29 38.12 -20.16
N VAL A 54 19.16 36.79 -20.28
CA VAL A 54 20.05 35.66 -19.90
C VAL A 54 20.56 35.57 -18.47
N LEU A 55 20.11 34.53 -17.74
CA LEU A 55 21.01 33.74 -16.89
C LEU A 55 20.50 32.29 -16.71
N SER A 56 21.31 31.35 -17.17
CA SER A 56 21.26 29.92 -16.82
C SER A 56 21.40 29.75 -15.31
N THR A 57 20.34 29.35 -14.62
CA THR A 57 20.42 28.83 -13.26
C THR A 57 19.35 27.77 -13.07
N ALA A 58 19.74 26.65 -12.45
CA ALA A 58 18.83 25.65 -11.94
C ALA A 58 17.67 26.35 -11.24
N VAL A 59 16.45 26.06 -11.67
CA VAL A 59 15.26 26.46 -10.91
C VAL A 59 15.30 25.62 -9.64
N ARG A 60 16.04 26.10 -8.64
CA ARG A 60 15.66 25.87 -7.25
C ARG A 60 14.30 26.53 -7.16
N VAL A 61 13.26 25.72 -7.20
CA VAL A 61 12.00 26.10 -6.59
C VAL A 61 12.37 26.26 -5.12
N ASP A 62 12.75 27.46 -4.72
CA ASP A 62 12.53 27.88 -3.35
C ASP A 62 11.02 27.75 -3.20
N VAL A 63 10.61 26.61 -2.63
CA VAL A 63 9.37 26.56 -1.90
C VAL A 63 9.66 27.53 -0.77
N ASP A 64 9.37 28.81 -1.01
CA ASP A 64 9.30 29.80 0.04
C ASP A 64 8.29 29.18 1.00
N ALA A 65 8.83 28.56 2.05
CA ALA A 65 8.07 28.02 3.15
C ALA A 65 7.50 29.25 3.82
N GLY A 66 6.47 29.80 3.19
CA GLY A 66 5.64 30.82 3.73
C GLY A 66 5.01 30.18 4.94
N PHE A 67 5.72 30.27 6.06
CA PHE A 67 5.16 30.12 7.38
C PHE A 67 3.91 30.97 7.35
N VAL A 68 2.76 30.29 7.31
CA VAL A 68 1.48 30.94 7.44
C VAL A 68 1.61 31.75 8.73
N LYS A 69 1.62 33.08 8.62
CA LYS A 69 1.54 33.94 9.79
C LYS A 69 0.35 33.43 10.61
N PRO A 70 0.54 33.12 11.91
CA PRO A 70 -0.58 32.72 12.74
C PRO A 70 -1.65 33.81 12.64
N GLY A 71 -2.85 33.47 12.16
CA GLY A 71 -3.97 34.40 12.10
C GLY A 71 -4.66 34.60 10.75
N VAL A 72 -4.31 33.89 9.67
CA VAL A 72 -5.15 33.92 8.45
C VAL A 72 -6.43 33.11 8.70
N SER A 73 -7.55 33.80 8.86
CA SER A 73 -8.89 33.19 8.96
C SER A 73 -9.26 32.51 7.65
N SER A 74 -9.15 31.18 7.62
CA SER A 74 -9.76 30.36 6.59
C SER A 74 -11.16 29.94 7.07
N ARG A 75 -12.13 29.93 6.17
CA ARG A 75 -13.49 29.38 6.42
C ARG A 75 -13.48 27.87 6.77
N TYR A 76 -12.32 27.22 6.77
CA TYR A 76 -12.14 25.77 6.88
C TYR A 76 -11.28 25.36 8.09
N GLY A 77 -11.16 26.23 9.10
CA GLY A 77 -10.43 25.95 10.35
C GLY A 77 -9.02 26.51 10.37
N HIS A 78 -8.51 26.70 11.59
CA HIS A 78 -7.15 27.13 11.89
C HIS A 78 -6.36 25.95 12.45
N VAL A 79 -5.10 25.81 12.09
CA VAL A 79 -4.16 24.98 12.86
C VAL A 79 -4.02 25.64 14.23
N ALA A 80 -4.56 24.98 15.26
CA ALA A 80 -4.72 25.57 16.60
C ALA A 80 -3.50 25.38 17.52
N PHE A 81 -2.41 24.80 17.02
CA PHE A 81 -1.18 24.59 17.78
C PHE A 81 0.00 25.32 17.15
N GLN A 82 1.00 25.67 17.97
CA GLN A 82 2.25 26.24 17.49
C GLN A 82 3.13 25.15 16.86
N PRO A 83 3.65 25.34 15.64
CA PRO A 83 4.59 24.40 15.04
C PRO A 83 5.80 24.15 15.94
N ILE A 84 6.25 22.90 16.01
CA ILE A 84 7.46 22.51 16.73
C ILE A 84 8.70 22.75 15.85
N PRO A 85 9.89 22.97 16.45
CA PRO A 85 11.12 23.06 15.68
C PRO A 85 11.53 21.71 15.09
N LYS A 86 12.26 21.76 13.97
CA LYS A 86 12.94 20.59 13.41
C LYS A 86 13.90 20.00 14.46
N GLN A 87 13.85 18.68 14.63
CA GLN A 87 14.74 17.96 15.53
C GLN A 87 16.03 17.53 14.81
N PRO A 88 17.14 17.33 15.53
CA PRO A 88 18.31 16.64 15.01
C PRO A 88 17.96 15.25 14.49
N GLU A 89 18.68 14.78 13.48
CA GLU A 89 18.45 13.47 12.84
C GLU A 89 18.66 12.29 13.80
N ASP A 90 19.51 12.44 14.81
CA ASP A 90 19.82 11.45 15.84
C ASP A 90 18.93 11.54 17.09
N SER A 91 17.91 12.41 17.09
CA SER A 91 17.00 12.55 18.22
C SER A 91 16.14 11.30 18.39
N GLN A 92 16.14 10.73 19.60
CA GLN A 92 15.27 9.62 19.99
C GLN A 92 14.01 10.08 20.75
N GLN A 93 13.74 11.39 20.80
CA GLN A 93 12.63 11.95 21.56
C GLN A 93 11.41 12.23 20.69
N ILE A 94 10.22 11.83 21.16
CA ILE A 94 8.95 12.28 20.59
C ILE A 94 8.62 13.66 21.15
N VAL A 95 8.81 14.70 20.32
CA VAL A 95 8.53 16.09 20.65
C VAL A 95 7.14 16.47 20.14
N LEU A 96 6.30 17.02 21.02
CA LEU A 96 4.93 17.43 20.71
C LEU A 96 4.71 18.93 20.95
N ALA A 97 3.70 19.49 20.30
CA ALA A 97 3.24 20.84 20.58
C ALA A 97 2.67 20.94 22.02
N ALA A 98 2.74 22.13 22.62
CA ALA A 98 2.23 22.36 23.97
C ALA A 98 0.77 21.88 24.12
N GLY A 99 0.46 21.26 25.27
CA GLY A 99 -0.86 20.70 25.57
C GLY A 99 -1.12 19.29 25.01
N HIS A 100 -0.21 18.72 24.22
CA HIS A 100 -0.32 17.35 23.71
C HIS A 100 0.51 16.37 24.55
N ARG A 101 0.08 15.11 24.54
CA ARG A 101 0.74 13.98 25.21
C ARG A 101 0.69 12.76 24.31
N TRP A 102 1.64 11.85 24.48
CA TRP A 102 1.63 10.54 23.83
C TRP A 102 1.85 9.44 24.87
N SER A 103 1.41 8.23 24.54
CA SER A 103 1.72 7.02 25.30
C SER A 103 1.75 5.83 24.32
N PRO A 104 2.65 4.85 24.49
CA PRO A 104 2.59 3.61 23.73
C PRO A 104 1.22 2.94 23.88
N LEU A 105 0.66 2.47 22.78
CA LEU A 105 -0.64 1.77 22.76
C LEU A 105 -0.45 0.26 22.56
N LEU A 106 0.32 -0.11 21.52
CA LEU A 106 0.70 -1.48 21.17
C LEU A 106 2.16 -1.49 20.73
N LYS A 107 2.82 -2.63 20.89
CA LYS A 107 4.19 -2.89 20.43
C LYS A 107 4.25 -4.25 19.77
N TRP A 108 5.21 -4.45 18.87
CA TRP A 108 5.53 -5.79 18.37
C TRP A 108 5.69 -6.77 19.53
N GLY A 109 5.07 -7.95 19.39
CA GLY A 109 5.15 -9.01 20.39
C GLY A 109 4.09 -8.94 21.49
N ASP A 110 3.38 -7.81 21.65
CA ASP A 110 2.30 -7.74 22.65
C ASP A 110 1.24 -8.82 22.33
N PRO A 111 0.78 -9.62 23.31
CA PRO A 111 -0.26 -10.61 23.08
C PRO A 111 -1.58 -9.94 22.73
N ILE A 112 -2.31 -10.49 21.76
CA ILE A 112 -3.63 -9.97 21.37
C ILE A 112 -4.79 -10.64 22.13
N ARG A 113 -4.50 -11.59 23.01
CA ARG A 113 -5.46 -12.30 23.87
C ARG A 113 -4.95 -12.38 25.30
N PHE A 114 -5.87 -12.48 26.26
CA PHE A 114 -5.52 -12.48 27.68
C PHE A 114 -4.63 -13.66 28.09
N ASP A 115 -4.83 -14.82 27.47
CA ASP A 115 -4.05 -16.05 27.62
C ASP A 115 -2.96 -16.21 26.53
N GLY A 116 -2.72 -15.17 25.74
CA GLY A 116 -1.73 -15.17 24.69
C GLY A 116 -0.29 -15.24 25.24
N PRO A 117 0.67 -15.76 24.45
CA PRO A 117 2.05 -15.90 24.90
C PRO A 117 2.69 -14.53 25.12
N GLU A 118 3.41 -14.36 26.24
CA GLU A 118 4.25 -13.18 26.46
C GLU A 118 5.34 -13.08 25.39
N PHE A 119 5.75 -11.87 25.07
CA PHE A 119 6.85 -11.65 24.12
C PHE A 119 8.17 -12.12 24.72
N ASP A 120 8.88 -12.97 23.98
CA ASP A 120 10.23 -13.42 24.32
C ASP A 120 11.09 -13.49 23.05
N PRO A 121 11.93 -12.48 22.77
CA PRO A 121 12.73 -12.45 21.55
C PRO A 121 13.81 -13.54 21.51
N TRP A 122 14.12 -14.20 22.64
CA TRP A 122 15.13 -15.25 22.70
C TRP A 122 14.55 -16.64 22.40
N ASN A 123 13.24 -16.82 22.58
CA ASN A 123 12.53 -18.08 22.35
C ASN A 123 11.24 -17.84 21.56
N GLN A 124 11.32 -16.95 20.55
CA GLN A 124 10.19 -16.66 19.69
C GLN A 124 9.94 -17.81 18.72
N THR A 125 8.67 -18.14 18.47
CA THR A 125 8.27 -19.14 17.47
C THR A 125 7.14 -18.56 16.60
N ALA A 126 6.88 -19.19 15.46
CA ALA A 126 5.80 -18.80 14.57
C ALA A 126 4.43 -18.87 15.28
N GLU A 127 4.19 -19.91 16.09
CA GLU A 127 2.94 -20.09 16.83
C GLU A 127 2.71 -19.01 17.90
N ARG A 128 3.80 -18.51 18.50
CA ARG A 128 3.73 -17.37 19.42
C ARG A 128 3.45 -16.08 18.65
N GLN A 129 4.21 -15.84 17.59
CA GLN A 129 4.08 -14.64 16.76
C GLN A 129 2.69 -14.51 16.14
N ALA A 130 2.06 -15.61 15.72
CA ALA A 130 0.69 -15.66 15.18
C ALA A 130 -0.39 -15.20 16.19
N GLN A 131 -0.04 -15.07 17.47
CA GLN A 131 -0.94 -14.64 18.56
C GLN A 131 -0.51 -13.29 19.17
N GLN A 132 0.44 -12.61 18.55
CA GLN A 132 1.01 -11.35 19.03
C GLN A 132 0.88 -10.27 17.96
N VAL A 133 0.97 -9.00 18.36
CA VAL A 133 1.08 -7.87 17.44
C VAL A 133 2.30 -8.09 16.51
N GLY A 134 2.11 -7.84 15.21
CA GLY A 134 3.15 -7.99 14.19
C GLY A 134 4.26 -6.93 14.24
N TYR A 135 5.14 -6.97 13.25
CA TYR A 135 6.35 -6.13 13.19
C TYR A 135 6.18 -4.96 12.20
N ASN A 136 6.86 -3.83 12.47
CA ASN A 136 6.78 -2.58 11.69
C ASN A 136 5.33 -2.18 11.37
N CYS A 137 4.67 -1.64 12.40
CA CYS A 137 3.33 -1.11 12.23
C CYS A 137 3.31 0.03 11.21
N ASP A 138 2.33 -0.02 10.31
CA ASP A 138 2.09 1.02 9.33
C ASP A 138 0.65 1.57 9.50
N TYR A 139 -0.20 1.45 8.49
CA TYR A 139 -1.54 2.01 8.52
C TYR A 139 -2.41 1.49 9.64
N ILE A 140 -3.23 2.41 10.16
CA ILE A 140 -4.25 2.12 11.16
C ILE A 140 -5.65 2.44 10.65
N GLY A 141 -6.59 1.53 10.89
CA GLY A 141 -8.01 1.69 10.58
C GLY A 141 -8.86 1.61 11.84
N TRP A 142 -9.57 2.70 12.19
CA TRP A 142 -10.46 2.75 13.35
C TRP A 142 -11.91 2.44 12.98
N HIS A 143 -12.53 1.51 13.70
CA HIS A 143 -13.90 1.04 13.50
C HIS A 143 -14.69 1.10 14.81
N PRO A 144 -15.67 2.00 14.96
CA PRO A 144 -16.38 2.16 16.23
C PRO A 144 -17.21 0.93 16.58
N LEU A 145 -17.35 0.64 17.87
CA LEU A 145 -18.29 -0.36 18.41
C LEU A 145 -19.40 0.35 19.21
N PRO A 146 -20.69 0.20 18.87
CA PRO A 146 -21.22 -0.55 17.72
C PRO A 146 -20.87 0.12 16.39
N PHE A 147 -20.95 -0.66 15.29
CA PHE A 147 -20.75 -0.17 13.94
C PHE A 147 -21.57 1.10 13.66
N ALA A 148 -20.96 2.05 12.95
CA ALA A 148 -21.54 3.34 12.56
C ALA A 148 -21.91 4.29 13.72
N ALA A 149 -21.38 4.07 14.93
CA ALA A 149 -21.48 5.07 15.99
C ALA A 149 -20.62 6.31 15.68
N ASP A 150 -21.21 7.50 15.80
CA ASP A 150 -20.53 8.79 15.59
C ASP A 150 -19.50 9.11 16.70
N ASP A 151 -19.80 8.68 17.92
CA ASP A 151 -18.92 8.79 19.08
C ASP A 151 -18.96 7.46 19.83
N SER A 152 -17.79 6.87 20.07
CA SER A 152 -17.68 5.63 20.81
C SER A 152 -16.41 5.57 21.66
N ASP A 153 -16.62 5.10 22.90
CA ASP A 153 -15.55 4.76 23.83
C ASP A 153 -14.92 3.39 23.52
N ARG A 154 -15.44 2.64 22.54
CA ARG A 154 -14.88 1.35 22.12
C ARG A 154 -14.80 1.26 20.61
N GLY A 155 -13.83 0.51 20.12
CA GLY A 155 -13.70 0.28 18.69
C GLY A 155 -12.61 -0.73 18.38
N LEU A 156 -12.64 -1.21 17.14
CA LEU A 156 -11.65 -2.11 16.59
C LEU A 156 -10.59 -1.26 15.90
N LEU A 157 -9.34 -1.45 16.31
CA LEU A 157 -8.18 -0.92 15.63
C LEU A 157 -7.57 -2.04 14.79
N LEU A 158 -7.56 -1.86 13.48
CA LEU A 158 -6.66 -2.62 12.61
C LEU A 158 -5.33 -1.88 12.53
N VAL A 159 -4.23 -2.64 12.58
CA VAL A 159 -2.86 -2.17 12.39
C VAL A 159 -2.20 -3.07 11.35
N ASN A 160 -1.75 -2.49 10.24
CA ASN A 160 -0.93 -3.19 9.26
C ASN A 160 0.49 -3.45 9.80
N HIS A 161 1.11 -4.52 9.34
CA HIS A 161 2.49 -4.93 9.66
C HIS A 161 3.21 -5.18 8.34
N GLU A 162 3.97 -4.17 7.92
CA GLU A 162 4.45 -4.05 6.54
C GLU A 162 5.62 -4.99 6.27
N TYR A 163 6.64 -4.98 7.12
CA TYR A 163 7.86 -5.76 6.89
C TYR A 163 8.55 -6.21 8.18
N THR A 164 9.59 -7.02 8.05
CA THR A 164 10.40 -7.49 9.19
C THR A 164 11.86 -7.06 9.07
N ASN A 165 12.50 -6.79 10.20
CA ASN A 165 13.94 -6.57 10.30
C ASN A 165 14.58 -7.74 11.04
N ALA A 166 15.02 -8.76 10.30
CA ALA A 166 15.57 -10.00 10.87
C ALA A 166 16.74 -9.74 11.84
N GLU A 167 17.57 -8.75 11.53
CA GLU A 167 18.70 -8.30 12.35
C GLU A 167 18.31 -7.68 13.69
N LEU A 168 17.06 -7.21 13.81
CA LEU A 168 16.48 -6.70 15.04
C LEU A 168 15.58 -7.73 15.73
N MET A 169 15.05 -8.70 14.97
CA MET A 169 14.15 -9.74 15.48
C MET A 169 14.89 -10.92 16.11
N PHE A 170 16.06 -11.31 15.56
CA PHE A 170 16.75 -12.53 15.97
C PHE A 170 18.18 -12.26 16.41
N ALA A 171 18.50 -12.64 17.65
CA ALA A 171 19.83 -12.43 18.21
C ALA A 171 20.94 -13.24 17.50
N ASN A 172 20.58 -14.33 16.84
CA ASN A 172 21.47 -15.20 16.07
C ASN A 172 21.28 -15.03 14.55
N PHE A 173 20.78 -13.87 14.09
CA PHE A 173 20.61 -13.62 12.67
C PHE A 173 21.95 -13.65 11.93
N ASP A 174 22.04 -14.52 10.93
CA ASP A 174 23.08 -14.52 9.91
C ASP A 174 22.39 -14.38 8.54
N PRO A 175 22.60 -13.27 7.80
CA PRO A 175 21.97 -13.08 6.50
C PRO A 175 22.36 -14.14 5.47
N ASP A 176 23.51 -14.80 5.62
CA ASP A 176 23.98 -15.84 4.70
C ASP A 176 23.47 -17.25 5.11
N ALA A 177 22.83 -17.38 6.27
CA ALA A 177 22.40 -18.66 6.84
C ALA A 177 21.05 -18.54 7.58
N LYS A 178 20.08 -17.88 6.94
CA LYS A 178 18.72 -17.77 7.47
C LYS A 178 18.13 -19.16 7.69
N THR A 179 17.43 -19.33 8.82
CA THR A 179 16.81 -20.61 9.17
C THR A 179 15.34 -20.62 8.76
N ARG A 180 14.82 -21.81 8.50
CA ARG A 180 13.39 -22.00 8.22
C ARG A 180 12.50 -21.47 9.35
N GLU A 181 12.89 -21.68 10.61
CA GLU A 181 12.17 -21.17 11.78
C GLU A 181 12.10 -19.64 11.80
N GLN A 182 13.18 -18.93 11.44
CA GLN A 182 13.17 -17.47 11.30
C GLN A 182 12.21 -17.02 10.19
N VAL A 183 12.17 -17.73 9.06
CA VAL A 183 11.20 -17.45 7.98
C VAL A 183 9.76 -17.66 8.45
N ASP A 184 9.49 -18.72 9.21
CA ASP A 184 8.16 -19.01 9.75
C ASP A 184 7.71 -17.90 10.72
N ILE A 185 8.61 -17.42 11.58
CA ILE A 185 8.33 -16.29 12.47
C ILE A 185 8.06 -15.01 11.66
N GLU A 186 8.84 -14.72 10.63
CA GLU A 186 8.62 -13.54 9.79
C GLU A 186 7.26 -13.60 9.08
N LEU A 187 6.89 -14.75 8.51
CA LEU A 187 5.58 -14.95 7.87
C LEU A 187 4.42 -14.62 8.82
N GLU A 188 4.54 -15.03 10.09
CA GLU A 188 3.54 -14.72 11.12
C GLU A 188 3.66 -13.30 11.68
N ALA A 189 4.76 -12.58 11.44
CA ALA A 189 4.94 -11.19 11.87
C ALA A 189 4.36 -10.17 10.87
N HIS A 190 4.18 -10.55 9.60
CA HIS A 190 3.54 -9.72 8.57
C HIS A 190 2.01 -9.68 8.71
N GLY A 191 1.37 -8.83 7.90
CA GLY A 191 -0.07 -8.84 7.72
C GLY A 191 -0.76 -7.74 8.52
N ALA A 192 -1.69 -8.11 9.40
CA ALA A 192 -2.43 -7.17 10.23
C ALA A 192 -2.77 -7.74 11.61
N THR A 193 -2.96 -6.82 12.56
CA THR A 193 -3.60 -7.08 13.86
C THR A 193 -4.91 -6.33 13.92
N ILE A 194 -6.00 -7.02 14.26
CA ILE A 194 -7.24 -6.41 14.73
C ILE A 194 -7.28 -6.56 16.24
N ILE A 195 -7.49 -5.45 16.95
CA ILE A 195 -7.63 -5.46 18.40
C ILE A 195 -8.70 -4.47 18.85
N GLU A 196 -9.57 -4.91 19.76
CA GLU A 196 -10.51 -4.00 20.38
C GLU A 196 -9.79 -3.08 21.37
N LEU A 197 -10.07 -1.79 21.27
CA LEU A 197 -9.69 -0.78 22.24
C LEU A 197 -10.92 -0.29 23.00
N GLN A 198 -10.69 0.05 24.26
CA GLN A 198 -11.67 0.71 25.12
C GLN A 198 -11.06 1.95 25.78
N ARG A 199 -11.84 3.01 25.87
CA ARG A 199 -11.47 4.25 26.56
C ARG A 199 -11.71 4.07 28.05
N ASP A 200 -10.67 4.33 28.84
CA ASP A 200 -10.80 4.46 30.27
C ASP A 200 -11.57 5.76 30.61
N PRO A 201 -12.71 5.69 31.32
CA PRO A 201 -13.57 6.85 31.55
C PRO A 201 -12.96 7.89 32.51
N ALA A 202 -11.98 7.50 33.34
CA ALA A 202 -11.36 8.40 34.31
C ALA A 202 -10.20 9.20 33.68
N THR A 203 -9.45 8.59 32.77
CA THR A 203 -8.21 9.14 32.18
C THR A 203 -8.36 9.50 30.71
N GLY A 204 -9.41 9.00 30.05
CA GLY A 204 -9.64 9.12 28.62
C GLY A 204 -8.67 8.31 27.74
N ARG A 205 -7.80 7.49 28.35
CA ARG A 205 -6.76 6.72 27.63
C ARG A 205 -7.38 5.49 26.97
N MET A 206 -7.02 5.21 25.73
CA MET A 206 -7.37 3.95 25.08
C MET A 206 -6.48 2.81 25.62
N THR A 207 -7.08 1.65 25.87
CA THR A 207 -6.38 0.42 26.28
C THR A 207 -6.93 -0.78 25.51
N PRO A 208 -6.08 -1.76 25.16
CA PRO A 208 -6.55 -3.00 24.53
C PRO A 208 -7.50 -3.81 25.43
N ASN A 209 -8.58 -4.33 24.86
CA ASN A 209 -9.45 -5.32 25.50
C ASN A 209 -9.02 -6.72 25.04
N LEU A 210 -8.16 -7.37 25.83
CA LEU A 210 -7.59 -8.69 25.51
C LEU A 210 -8.59 -9.85 25.63
N LEU A 211 -9.79 -9.61 26.16
CA LEU A 211 -10.87 -10.59 26.21
C LEU A 211 -11.82 -10.48 25.00
N SER A 212 -11.55 -9.55 24.09
CA SER A 212 -12.43 -9.32 22.96
C SER A 212 -12.37 -10.48 21.96
N PRO A 213 -13.53 -11.02 21.53
CA PRO A 213 -13.58 -12.04 20.49
C PRO A 213 -13.20 -11.48 19.10
N TYR A 214 -13.15 -10.15 18.95
CA TYR A 214 -12.75 -9.51 17.69
C TYR A 214 -11.23 -9.57 17.46
N ASN A 215 -10.43 -9.85 18.51
CA ASN A 215 -8.98 -9.83 18.41
C ASN A 215 -8.47 -10.93 17.48
N ARG A 216 -7.72 -10.54 16.45
CA ARG A 216 -7.32 -11.42 15.36
C ARG A 216 -5.99 -11.02 14.75
N ARG A 217 -5.19 -12.02 14.36
CA ARG A 217 -4.09 -11.88 13.40
C ARG A 217 -4.52 -12.38 12.04
N ILE A 218 -4.08 -11.66 11.01
CA ILE A 218 -4.12 -12.07 9.60
C ILE A 218 -2.67 -11.94 9.14
N THR A 219 -2.08 -13.02 8.63
CA THR A 219 -0.62 -13.16 8.48
C THR A 219 -0.23 -13.63 7.07
N GLY A 220 1.07 -13.84 6.83
CA GLY A 220 1.61 -14.39 5.58
C GLY A 220 1.20 -15.84 5.28
N THR A 221 0.49 -16.51 6.19
CA THR A 221 -0.01 -17.89 6.03
C THR A 221 -1.53 -18.01 6.12
N THR A 222 -2.24 -16.95 6.51
CA THR A 222 -3.71 -16.97 6.67
C THR A 222 -4.39 -17.23 5.32
N PRO A 223 -5.34 -18.18 5.19
CA PRO A 223 -6.05 -18.39 3.93
C PRO A 223 -6.91 -17.18 3.52
N ILE A 224 -6.67 -16.62 2.34
CA ILE A 224 -7.35 -15.44 1.79
C ILE A 224 -8.00 -15.81 0.46
N ALA A 225 -9.28 -15.48 0.30
CA ALA A 225 -10.02 -15.70 -0.94
C ALA A 225 -9.59 -14.69 -2.02
N ILE A 226 -9.74 -15.06 -3.29
CA ILE A 226 -9.49 -14.16 -4.43
C ILE A 226 -10.81 -13.96 -5.17
N SER A 227 -11.24 -12.71 -5.32
CA SER A 227 -12.47 -12.35 -6.04
C SER A 227 -12.23 -11.27 -7.11
N GLY A 228 -13.23 -11.05 -7.96
CA GLY A 228 -13.17 -10.14 -9.10
C GLY A 228 -12.62 -10.80 -10.39
N PRO A 229 -12.37 -10.00 -11.43
CA PRO A 229 -12.18 -10.53 -12.80
C PRO A 229 -10.92 -11.39 -13.01
N ALA A 230 -9.92 -11.32 -12.13
CA ALA A 230 -8.73 -12.18 -12.23
C ALA A 230 -8.85 -13.49 -11.44
N ALA A 231 -9.87 -13.66 -10.59
CA ALA A 231 -10.06 -14.87 -9.81
C ALA A 231 -10.29 -16.10 -10.72
N GLY A 232 -9.44 -17.12 -10.58
CA GLY A 232 -9.42 -18.31 -11.44
C GLY A 232 -8.82 -18.12 -12.82
N HIS A 233 -8.16 -16.98 -13.09
CA HIS A 233 -7.34 -16.83 -14.29
C HIS A 233 -6.17 -17.82 -14.27
N PRO A 234 -5.73 -18.41 -15.40
CA PRO A 234 -4.65 -19.42 -15.42
C PRO A 234 -3.33 -18.99 -14.76
N TRP A 235 -3.02 -17.69 -14.75
CA TRP A 235 -1.83 -17.16 -14.06
C TRP A 235 -2.02 -16.97 -12.54
N MET A 236 -3.21 -17.19 -12.01
CA MET A 236 -3.51 -17.22 -10.58
C MET A 236 -3.54 -18.64 -10.01
N CYS A 237 -3.50 -19.67 -10.87
CA CYS A 237 -3.49 -21.08 -10.49
C CYS A 237 -2.07 -21.53 -10.12
N THR A 238 -1.92 -22.24 -9.02
CA THR A 238 -0.64 -22.83 -8.56
C THR A 238 -0.81 -24.32 -8.30
N SER A 239 0.29 -25.03 -8.00
CA SER A 239 0.19 -26.45 -7.62
C SER A 239 -0.65 -26.67 -6.35
N GLY A 240 -0.62 -25.72 -5.41
CA GLY A 240 -1.38 -25.76 -4.15
C GLY A 240 -2.81 -25.21 -4.25
N ASP A 241 -3.14 -24.48 -5.31
CA ASP A 241 -4.48 -23.98 -5.61
C ASP A 241 -4.73 -23.97 -7.13
N PRO A 242 -5.13 -25.13 -7.70
CA PRO A 242 -5.39 -25.25 -9.13
C PRO A 242 -6.57 -24.41 -9.61
N GLU A 243 -7.48 -23.99 -8.72
CA GLU A 243 -8.63 -23.17 -9.07
C GLU A 243 -8.31 -21.68 -9.13
N GLY A 244 -7.17 -21.25 -8.57
CA GLY A 244 -6.72 -19.85 -8.59
C GLY A 244 -7.63 -18.90 -7.82
N ARG A 245 -8.20 -19.38 -6.71
CA ARG A 245 -9.22 -18.69 -5.90
C ARG A 245 -8.89 -18.58 -4.41
N LEU A 246 -7.81 -19.21 -3.96
CA LEU A 246 -7.39 -19.22 -2.56
C LEU A 246 -5.87 -19.07 -2.46
N VAL A 247 -5.40 -18.04 -1.77
CA VAL A 247 -3.97 -17.79 -1.52
C VAL A 247 -3.68 -17.81 -0.02
N LEU A 248 -2.49 -18.28 0.34
CA LEU A 248 -2.01 -18.20 1.71
C LEU A 248 -1.36 -16.84 1.94
N GLY A 249 -2.04 -16.00 2.70
CA GLY A 249 -1.52 -14.79 3.29
C GLY A 249 -1.59 -13.55 2.42
N MET A 250 -1.22 -12.47 3.09
CA MET A 250 -0.98 -11.15 2.52
C MET A 250 0.40 -10.67 2.96
N LEU A 251 1.07 -9.91 2.10
CA LEU A 251 2.47 -9.52 2.27
C LEU A 251 2.63 -8.03 2.03
N ASN A 252 3.55 -7.43 2.77
CA ASN A 252 3.92 -6.04 2.58
C ASN A 252 2.73 -5.09 2.65
N ASN A 253 1.96 -5.23 3.73
CA ASN A 253 0.78 -4.43 4.02
C ASN A 253 1.22 -3.01 4.42
N CYS A 254 1.22 -2.10 3.45
CA CYS A 254 1.64 -0.69 3.61
C CYS A 254 0.51 0.14 4.21
N ALA A 255 -0.12 1.01 3.40
CA ALA A 255 -1.27 1.79 3.81
C ALA A 255 -2.62 1.06 3.58
N GLY A 256 -3.70 1.83 3.51
CA GLY A 256 -5.04 1.23 3.42
C GLY A 256 -6.17 2.22 3.18
N GLY A 257 -7.37 1.81 3.57
CA GLY A 257 -8.57 2.61 3.49
C GLY A 257 -9.75 1.97 4.20
N ILE A 258 -10.84 2.72 4.34
CA ILE A 258 -12.07 2.27 4.98
C ILE A 258 -13.21 2.41 3.97
N THR A 259 -13.98 1.35 3.79
CA THR A 259 -15.15 1.37 2.92
C THR A 259 -16.35 2.03 3.64
N PRO A 260 -17.30 2.62 2.92
CA PRO A 260 -18.48 3.21 3.55
C PRO A 260 -19.42 2.16 4.18
N TRP A 261 -19.19 0.87 3.94
CA TRP A 261 -19.89 -0.23 4.60
C TRP A 261 -19.09 -0.85 5.77
N GLY A 262 -17.98 -0.25 6.19
CA GLY A 262 -17.31 -0.63 7.45
C GLY A 262 -16.31 -1.78 7.36
N THR A 263 -15.88 -2.15 6.16
CA THR A 263 -14.72 -3.04 5.96
C THR A 263 -13.45 -2.21 5.79
N ILE A 264 -12.32 -2.86 6.02
CA ILE A 264 -10.99 -2.27 5.90
C ILE A 264 -10.34 -2.79 4.63
N LEU A 265 -9.67 -1.90 3.92
CA LEU A 265 -8.80 -2.21 2.81
C LEU A 265 -7.35 -2.10 3.29
N THR A 266 -6.59 -3.17 3.17
CA THR A 266 -5.14 -3.19 3.38
C THR A 266 -4.45 -3.46 2.04
N CYS A 267 -3.29 -2.87 1.82
CA CYS A 267 -2.67 -2.78 0.50
C CYS A 267 -1.32 -3.49 0.46
N GLU A 268 -1.17 -4.45 -0.45
CA GLU A 268 0.13 -5.10 -0.70
C GLU A 268 0.99 -4.24 -1.62
N GLU A 269 2.15 -3.80 -1.13
CA GLU A 269 2.98 -2.78 -1.77
C GLU A 269 4.25 -3.41 -2.36
N ASN A 270 5.36 -3.51 -1.62
CA ASN A 270 6.62 -4.10 -2.08
C ASN A 270 6.66 -5.65 -2.11
N PHE A 271 5.57 -6.29 -2.55
CA PHE A 271 5.42 -7.75 -2.60
C PHE A 271 6.49 -8.47 -3.45
N GLN A 272 7.09 -7.80 -4.43
CA GLN A 272 8.14 -8.38 -5.28
C GLN A 272 9.38 -8.80 -4.47
N GLY A 273 9.64 -8.14 -3.34
CA GLY A 273 10.82 -8.40 -2.51
C GLY A 273 10.79 -9.77 -1.82
N TYR A 274 9.68 -10.49 -1.88
CA TYR A 274 9.49 -11.77 -1.21
C TYR A 274 9.68 -12.98 -2.14
N PHE A 275 9.97 -12.74 -3.41
CA PHE A 275 10.13 -13.78 -4.43
C PHE A 275 11.51 -13.72 -5.07
N GLY A 276 12.13 -14.89 -5.26
CA GLY A 276 13.46 -15.03 -5.86
C GLY A 276 13.52 -16.07 -6.97
N HIS A 277 14.71 -16.32 -7.50
CA HIS A 277 14.99 -17.30 -8.56
C HIS A 277 14.30 -17.03 -9.90
N LEU A 278 14.19 -15.77 -10.34
CA LEU A 278 13.58 -15.44 -11.64
C LEU A 278 14.29 -16.12 -12.83
N SER A 279 15.62 -16.21 -12.83
CA SER A 279 16.40 -16.83 -13.91
C SER A 279 16.14 -18.32 -14.09
N ASN A 280 15.54 -18.97 -13.09
CA ASN A 280 15.10 -20.37 -13.20
C ASN A 280 13.79 -20.50 -14.02
N LEU A 281 13.12 -19.39 -14.34
CA LEU A 281 12.02 -19.33 -15.30
C LEU A 281 12.57 -18.93 -16.68
N SER A 282 12.27 -19.74 -17.70
CA SER A 282 12.75 -19.48 -19.08
C SER A 282 12.42 -18.05 -19.54
N ALA A 283 13.37 -17.40 -20.22
CA ALA A 283 13.15 -16.07 -20.82
C ALA A 283 12.10 -16.08 -21.94
N ASP A 284 11.83 -17.23 -22.54
CA ASP A 284 10.77 -17.42 -23.54
C ASP A 284 9.38 -17.60 -22.90
N ASP A 285 9.32 -17.82 -21.58
CA ASP A 285 8.05 -17.85 -20.86
C ASP A 285 7.48 -16.42 -20.78
N PRO A 286 6.24 -16.16 -21.24
CA PRO A 286 5.66 -14.82 -21.22
C PRO A 286 5.56 -14.23 -19.80
N ARG A 287 5.50 -15.06 -18.76
CA ARG A 287 5.44 -14.61 -17.36
C ARG A 287 6.77 -13.99 -16.92
N HIS A 288 7.91 -14.42 -17.48
CA HIS A 288 9.23 -13.87 -17.11
C HIS A 288 9.26 -12.36 -17.36
N ALA A 289 8.88 -11.91 -18.56
CA ALA A 289 8.87 -10.50 -18.91
C ALA A 289 7.95 -9.68 -18.00
N VAL A 290 6.80 -10.25 -17.61
CA VAL A 290 5.86 -9.60 -16.68
C VAL A 290 6.46 -9.52 -15.28
N HIS A 291 7.03 -10.60 -14.74
CA HIS A 291 7.70 -10.60 -13.44
C HIS A 291 8.80 -9.55 -13.37
N LYS A 292 9.62 -9.45 -14.43
CA LYS A 292 10.65 -8.42 -14.55
C LYS A 292 10.07 -7.00 -14.54
N ARG A 293 8.93 -6.76 -15.22
CA ARG A 293 8.24 -5.45 -15.22
C ARG A 293 7.72 -5.04 -13.84
N TYR A 294 7.42 -6.01 -12.98
CA TYR A 294 7.00 -5.80 -11.59
C TYR A 294 8.18 -5.76 -10.60
N GLY A 295 9.41 -6.04 -11.08
CA GLY A 295 10.62 -5.92 -10.28
C GLY A 295 11.07 -7.17 -9.55
N LEU A 296 10.51 -8.33 -9.89
CA LEU A 296 10.99 -9.60 -9.35
C LEU A 296 12.41 -9.88 -9.89
N SER A 297 13.22 -10.55 -9.09
CA SER A 297 14.65 -10.76 -9.38
C SER A 297 15.12 -12.16 -8.96
N ASP A 298 16.43 -12.43 -9.08
CA ASP A 298 17.04 -13.68 -8.65
C ASP A 298 17.16 -13.80 -7.13
N ALA A 299 17.35 -12.69 -6.42
CA ALA A 299 17.43 -12.68 -4.97
C ALA A 299 16.20 -11.99 -4.40
N GLY A 300 15.43 -12.70 -3.58
CA GLY A 300 14.45 -12.10 -2.69
C GLY A 300 15.17 -11.32 -1.57
N GLY A 301 14.51 -10.31 -1.02
CA GLY A 301 15.00 -9.55 0.13
C GLY A 301 15.01 -10.33 1.44
N TYR A 302 14.31 -11.47 1.50
CA TYR A 302 14.12 -12.25 2.73
C TYR A 302 14.68 -13.67 2.68
N ALA A 303 15.15 -14.16 1.52
CA ALA A 303 15.59 -15.53 1.31
C ALA A 303 14.52 -16.61 1.63
N TRP A 304 13.24 -16.27 1.54
CA TRP A 304 12.14 -17.22 1.79
C TRP A 304 12.09 -18.33 0.73
N GLU A 305 12.49 -18.01 -0.50
CA GLU A 305 12.60 -18.90 -1.65
C GLU A 305 13.58 -20.06 -1.43
N GLU A 306 14.53 -19.92 -0.51
CA GLU A 306 15.49 -20.97 -0.16
C GLU A 306 14.87 -22.07 0.71
N HIS A 307 13.77 -21.75 1.41
CA HIS A 307 13.09 -22.65 2.34
C HIS A 307 11.74 -23.13 1.82
N TYR A 308 11.09 -22.33 0.97
CA TYR A 308 9.72 -22.53 0.53
C TYR A 308 9.57 -22.32 -0.97
N GLY A 309 9.29 -23.42 -1.69
CA GLY A 309 9.15 -23.42 -3.15
C GLY A 309 8.09 -22.45 -3.68
N ARG A 310 7.06 -22.11 -2.89
CA ARG A 310 6.05 -21.09 -3.27
C ARG A 310 6.66 -19.71 -3.52
N PHE A 311 7.75 -19.36 -2.85
CA PHE A 311 8.44 -18.07 -3.04
C PHE A 311 9.53 -18.13 -4.12
N SER A 312 9.82 -19.33 -4.65
CA SER A 312 10.74 -19.49 -5.79
C SER A 312 9.98 -19.42 -7.11
N ILE A 313 10.31 -18.43 -7.93
CA ILE A 313 9.66 -18.20 -9.24
C ILE A 313 9.88 -19.39 -10.19
N GLY A 314 11.04 -20.05 -10.13
CA GLY A 314 11.29 -21.24 -10.94
C GLY A 314 10.44 -22.46 -10.55
N ALA A 315 10.08 -22.58 -9.27
CA ALA A 315 9.31 -23.72 -8.76
C ALA A 315 7.79 -23.48 -8.84
N GLU A 316 7.33 -22.28 -8.45
CA GLU A 316 5.91 -21.88 -8.48
C GLU A 316 5.75 -20.51 -9.17
N PRO A 317 5.91 -20.44 -10.50
CA PRO A 317 5.97 -19.18 -11.25
C PRO A 317 4.71 -18.32 -11.17
N ASN A 318 3.58 -18.89 -10.76
CA ASN A 318 2.31 -18.19 -10.65
C ASN A 318 2.06 -17.60 -9.26
N GLU A 319 2.82 -17.98 -8.22
CA GLU A 319 2.52 -17.56 -6.85
C GLU A 319 2.56 -16.03 -6.71
N ALA A 320 3.57 -15.36 -7.29
CA ALA A 320 3.71 -13.91 -7.20
C ALA A 320 2.57 -13.12 -7.89
N PHE A 321 1.82 -13.72 -8.83
CA PHE A 321 0.64 -13.08 -9.40
C PHE A 321 -0.52 -12.98 -8.41
N ARG A 322 -0.52 -13.81 -7.34
CA ARG A 322 -1.52 -13.77 -6.27
C ARG A 322 -1.23 -12.70 -5.20
N PHE A 323 -0.22 -11.85 -5.40
CA PHE A 323 0.13 -10.71 -4.54
C PHE A 323 0.22 -9.40 -5.31
N GLY A 324 0.20 -8.28 -4.58
CA GLY A 324 0.11 -6.92 -5.13
C GLY A 324 -1.33 -6.47 -5.34
N TRP A 325 -2.23 -6.88 -4.44
CA TRP A 325 -3.65 -6.57 -4.52
C TRP A 325 -4.10 -5.83 -3.26
N VAL A 326 -5.21 -5.09 -3.39
CA VAL A 326 -5.97 -4.64 -2.22
C VAL A 326 -6.70 -5.83 -1.58
N VAL A 327 -6.59 -5.99 -0.27
CA VAL A 327 -7.26 -7.03 0.52
C VAL A 327 -8.34 -6.38 1.38
N GLU A 328 -9.58 -6.84 1.24
CA GLU A 328 -10.71 -6.41 2.07
C GLU A 328 -10.89 -7.34 3.28
N ILE A 329 -11.06 -6.74 4.45
CA ILE A 329 -11.23 -7.40 5.74
C ILE A 329 -12.48 -6.85 6.42
N ASP A 330 -13.34 -7.73 6.92
CA ASP A 330 -14.47 -7.36 7.77
C ASP A 330 -14.06 -7.44 9.25
N PRO A 331 -13.83 -6.31 9.93
CA PRO A 331 -13.37 -6.33 11.32
C PRO A 331 -14.48 -6.74 12.30
N TYR A 332 -15.76 -6.59 11.94
CA TYR A 332 -16.89 -6.92 12.80
C TYR A 332 -17.27 -8.42 12.75
N HIS A 333 -16.68 -9.18 11.82
CA HIS A 333 -16.88 -10.61 11.70
C HIS A 333 -15.51 -11.31 11.76
N PRO A 334 -14.97 -11.62 12.96
CA PRO A 334 -13.62 -12.13 13.14
C PRO A 334 -13.38 -13.50 12.48
N ASP A 335 -14.41 -14.27 12.19
CA ASP A 335 -14.31 -15.55 11.47
C ASP A 335 -14.41 -15.40 9.94
N SER A 336 -14.71 -14.19 9.45
CA SER A 336 -14.81 -13.94 8.01
C SER A 336 -13.47 -14.15 7.31
N GLN A 337 -13.50 -14.66 6.09
CA GLN A 337 -12.29 -14.81 5.29
C GLN A 337 -11.96 -13.47 4.60
N PRO A 338 -10.73 -12.94 4.71
CA PRO A 338 -10.29 -11.80 3.92
C PRO A 338 -10.34 -12.10 2.42
N VAL A 339 -10.48 -11.06 1.59
CA VAL A 339 -10.64 -11.21 0.13
C VAL A 339 -9.71 -10.27 -0.64
N LYS A 340 -8.88 -10.80 -1.53
CA LYS A 340 -8.13 -10.00 -2.51
C LYS A 340 -9.08 -9.52 -3.61
N ARG A 341 -9.17 -8.20 -3.81
CA ARG A 341 -10.13 -7.55 -4.71
C ARG A 341 -9.49 -7.20 -6.05
N THR A 342 -9.54 -8.16 -6.98
CA THR A 342 -8.76 -8.06 -8.22
C THR A 342 -9.24 -6.97 -9.19
N ALA A 343 -10.47 -6.47 -9.04
CA ALA A 343 -10.98 -5.37 -9.88
C ALA A 343 -10.24 -4.03 -9.63
N LEU A 344 -9.53 -3.89 -8.51
CA LEU A 344 -8.73 -2.71 -8.18
C LEU A 344 -7.34 -2.73 -8.85
N GLY A 345 -7.01 -3.80 -9.60
CA GLY A 345 -5.74 -3.94 -10.31
C GLY A 345 -4.63 -4.53 -9.45
N ARG A 346 -3.54 -4.93 -10.12
CA ARG A 346 -2.34 -5.49 -9.48
C ARG A 346 -1.13 -4.60 -9.68
N PHE A 347 -0.59 -4.06 -8.59
CA PHE A 347 0.59 -3.20 -8.53
C PHE A 347 1.04 -3.00 -7.07
N ARG A 348 1.98 -2.09 -6.80
CA ARG A 348 2.46 -1.82 -5.43
C ARG A 348 1.55 -0.79 -4.79
N HIS A 349 0.43 -1.25 -4.23
CA HIS A 349 -0.55 -0.35 -3.69
C HIS A 349 0.00 0.32 -2.43
N GLU A 350 0.11 1.64 -2.42
CA GLU A 350 0.30 2.37 -1.16
C GLU A 350 -0.97 2.22 -0.31
N GLY A 351 -2.07 2.79 -0.79
CA GLY A 351 -3.37 2.84 -0.12
C GLY A 351 -4.52 2.65 -1.10
N ALA A 352 -5.73 2.51 -0.56
CA ALA A 352 -6.96 2.38 -1.34
C ALA A 352 -8.05 3.22 -0.67
N THR A 353 -8.00 4.53 -0.87
CA THR A 353 -8.82 5.45 -0.08
C THR A 353 -10.14 5.76 -0.76
N PHE A 354 -11.20 5.76 0.05
CA PHE A 354 -12.55 6.02 -0.42
C PHE A 354 -12.73 7.49 -0.84
N GLY A 355 -13.33 7.69 -2.01
CA GLY A 355 -13.75 8.98 -2.54
C GLY A 355 -15.26 9.03 -2.74
N TRP A 356 -15.88 10.13 -2.31
CA TRP A 356 -17.29 10.37 -2.56
C TRP A 356 -17.53 10.76 -4.02
N SER A 357 -18.49 10.10 -4.66
CA SER A 357 -19.00 10.44 -5.98
C SER A 357 -20.41 11.01 -5.90
N PRO A 358 -20.75 12.08 -6.65
CA PRO A 358 -22.13 12.54 -6.79
C PRO A 358 -23.10 11.49 -7.33
N SER A 359 -22.60 10.45 -8.01
CA SER A 359 -23.43 9.39 -8.59
C SER A 359 -23.84 8.30 -7.59
N GLY A 360 -23.38 8.34 -6.34
CA GLY A 360 -23.61 7.29 -5.35
C GLY A 360 -22.83 5.98 -5.59
N ARG A 361 -22.06 5.90 -6.68
CA ARG A 361 -21.11 4.81 -6.93
C ARG A 361 -19.88 5.03 -6.07
N VAL A 362 -19.26 3.96 -5.60
CA VAL A 362 -18.05 4.08 -4.79
C VAL A 362 -16.83 4.29 -5.67
N VAL A 363 -15.92 5.12 -5.18
CA VAL A 363 -14.67 5.44 -5.84
C VAL A 363 -13.54 5.15 -4.87
N PHE A 364 -12.49 4.52 -5.35
CA PHE A 364 -11.26 4.33 -4.58
C PHE A 364 -10.07 4.85 -5.37
N TYR A 365 -9.18 5.58 -4.70
CA TYR A 365 -7.94 6.09 -5.29
C TYR A 365 -6.75 5.32 -4.72
N SER A 366 -5.75 5.06 -5.56
CA SER A 366 -4.56 4.31 -5.17
C SER A 366 -3.34 4.80 -5.94
N GLY A 367 -2.22 4.99 -5.23
CA GLY A 367 -0.90 5.18 -5.81
C GLY A 367 -0.21 3.83 -6.03
N ASP A 368 0.56 3.73 -7.10
CA ASP A 368 1.51 2.65 -7.31
C ASP A 368 2.91 3.14 -6.93
N ASP A 369 3.36 2.84 -5.71
CA ASP A 369 4.61 3.38 -5.17
C ASP A 369 5.85 2.73 -5.80
N ALA A 370 6.14 3.19 -7.01
CA ALA A 370 7.45 3.10 -7.60
C ALA A 370 7.68 4.27 -8.55
N ARG A 371 8.96 4.58 -8.79
CA ARG A 371 9.33 5.68 -9.67
C ARG A 371 8.82 5.42 -11.07
N PHE A 372 8.12 6.41 -11.59
CA PHE A 372 7.53 6.44 -12.92
C PHE A 372 6.39 5.44 -13.13
N GLU A 373 5.77 4.97 -12.06
CA GLU A 373 4.46 4.32 -12.12
C GLU A 373 3.34 5.36 -11.97
N TYR A 374 2.13 4.93 -11.58
CA TYR A 374 0.91 5.65 -11.94
C TYR A 374 -0.04 5.88 -10.75
N ILE A 375 -0.93 6.85 -10.91
CA ILE A 375 -2.10 7.03 -10.03
C ILE A 375 -3.31 6.34 -10.67
N TYR A 376 -4.02 5.57 -9.85
CA TYR A 376 -5.20 4.81 -10.24
C TYR A 376 -6.48 5.29 -9.54
N LYS A 377 -7.62 5.02 -10.19
CA LYS A 377 -8.96 5.28 -9.67
C LYS A 377 -9.87 4.13 -10.04
N TYR A 378 -10.45 3.46 -9.07
CA TYR A 378 -11.53 2.50 -9.26
C TYR A 378 -12.89 3.19 -9.12
N VAL A 379 -13.86 2.79 -9.94
CA VAL A 379 -15.27 3.20 -9.81
C VAL A 379 -16.16 1.97 -9.95
N SER A 380 -16.99 1.71 -8.95
CA SER A 380 -17.96 0.60 -9.01
C SER A 380 -18.99 0.81 -10.12
N ASN A 381 -19.56 -0.28 -10.64
CA ASN A 381 -20.69 -0.21 -11.57
C ASN A 381 -22.01 0.04 -10.85
N GLN A 382 -22.16 -0.53 -9.65
CA GLN A 382 -23.34 -0.35 -8.80
C GLN A 382 -23.16 0.78 -7.77
N VAL A 383 -24.26 1.29 -7.26
CA VAL A 383 -24.29 2.27 -6.17
C VAL A 383 -24.14 1.59 -4.82
N TRP A 384 -23.56 2.29 -3.86
CA TRP A 384 -23.58 1.86 -2.47
C TRP A 384 -24.98 2.04 -1.87
N ASP A 385 -25.46 1.00 -1.18
CA ASP A 385 -26.74 1.03 -0.46
C ASP A 385 -26.47 0.80 1.04
N PRO A 386 -26.62 1.83 1.90
CA PRO A 386 -26.35 1.70 3.34
C PRO A 386 -27.27 0.68 4.04
N MET A 387 -28.39 0.29 3.41
CA MET A 387 -29.33 -0.67 3.99
C MET A 387 -29.03 -2.13 3.61
N LYS A 388 -27.99 -2.38 2.78
CA LYS A 388 -27.71 -3.71 2.21
C LYS A 388 -26.26 -4.15 2.37
N TYR A 389 -25.83 -4.33 3.62
CA TYR A 389 -24.46 -4.75 3.99
C TYR A 389 -23.90 -5.88 3.11
N GLY A 390 -24.64 -7.01 2.98
CA GLY A 390 -24.17 -8.17 2.20
C GLY A 390 -24.08 -7.93 0.68
N MET A 391 -24.87 -7.01 0.11
CA MET A 391 -24.76 -6.67 -1.31
C MET A 391 -23.58 -5.73 -1.59
N ASN A 392 -23.13 -4.98 -0.59
CA ASN A 392 -22.03 -4.03 -0.74
C ASN A 392 -20.66 -4.71 -0.89
N GLN A 393 -20.51 -5.94 -0.37
CA GLN A 393 -19.25 -6.71 -0.48
C GLN A 393 -18.88 -7.03 -1.94
N GLY A 394 -19.84 -7.06 -2.87
CA GLY A 394 -19.58 -7.27 -4.30
C GLY A 394 -19.16 -5.99 -5.04
N LEU A 395 -19.26 -4.81 -4.42
CA LEU A 395 -18.99 -3.52 -5.08
C LEU A 395 -17.53 -3.34 -5.48
N LEU A 396 -16.62 -4.11 -4.90
CA LEU A 396 -15.19 -4.10 -5.24
C LEU A 396 -14.80 -5.18 -6.26
N ASP A 397 -15.76 -5.99 -6.71
CA ASP A 397 -15.55 -6.99 -7.76
C ASP A 397 -16.09 -6.53 -9.12
N ASP A 398 -17.07 -5.60 -9.13
CA ASP A 398 -17.77 -5.14 -10.33
C ASP A 398 -17.63 -3.62 -10.53
N GLY A 399 -16.68 -3.23 -11.39
CA GLY A 399 -16.41 -1.83 -11.69
C GLY A 399 -15.35 -1.64 -12.77
N VAL A 400 -14.90 -0.40 -12.92
CA VAL A 400 -13.88 -0.01 -13.89
C VAL A 400 -12.71 0.63 -13.16
N LEU A 401 -11.51 0.09 -13.40
CA LEU A 401 -10.26 0.70 -13.01
C LEU A 401 -9.82 1.69 -14.09
N TYR A 402 -9.32 2.84 -13.65
CA TYR A 402 -8.78 3.90 -14.49
C TYR A 402 -7.37 4.25 -14.07
N VAL A 403 -6.58 4.74 -15.01
CA VAL A 403 -5.25 5.32 -14.76
C VAL A 403 -5.20 6.79 -15.17
N ALA A 404 -4.46 7.61 -14.42
CA ALA A 404 -4.38 9.04 -14.65
C ALA A 404 -3.46 9.39 -15.84
N LYS A 405 -3.90 10.37 -16.63
CA LYS A 405 -3.08 11.12 -17.59
C LYS A 405 -3.23 12.61 -17.32
N PHE A 406 -2.13 13.31 -17.09
CA PHE A 406 -2.10 14.75 -16.86
C PHE A 406 -1.71 15.49 -18.14
N ASN A 407 -2.24 16.70 -18.29
CA ASN A 407 -1.94 17.61 -19.39
C ASN A 407 -1.19 18.86 -18.87
N ASP A 408 -0.42 19.50 -19.74
CA ASP A 408 0.40 20.66 -19.39
C ASP A 408 -0.40 21.98 -19.24
N ASP A 409 -1.69 21.98 -19.55
CA ASP A 409 -2.61 23.07 -19.24
C ASP A 409 -3.14 22.98 -17.78
N GLY A 410 -2.89 21.86 -17.11
CA GLY A 410 -3.35 21.56 -15.77
C GLY A 410 -4.66 20.80 -15.67
N THR A 411 -5.18 20.31 -16.79
CA THR A 411 -6.26 19.32 -16.82
C THR A 411 -5.68 17.91 -16.75
N GLY A 412 -6.56 16.92 -16.69
CA GLY A 412 -6.18 15.51 -16.77
C GLY A 412 -7.39 14.65 -17.13
N GLU A 413 -7.10 13.40 -17.48
CA GLU A 413 -8.04 12.41 -17.96
C GLU A 413 -7.87 11.11 -17.18
N TRP A 414 -8.97 10.38 -17.01
CA TRP A 414 -8.98 9.02 -16.47
C TRP A 414 -9.13 8.04 -17.63
N LEU A 415 -8.08 7.28 -17.92
CA LEU A 415 -8.06 6.30 -19.01
C LEU A 415 -8.57 4.95 -18.51
N PRO A 416 -9.64 4.38 -19.09
CA PRO A 416 -10.21 3.13 -18.62
C PRO A 416 -9.34 1.92 -18.97
N LEU A 417 -9.09 1.06 -17.98
CA LEU A 417 -8.37 -0.21 -18.14
C LEU A 417 -9.37 -1.34 -18.41
N VAL A 418 -9.94 -1.34 -19.62
CA VAL A 418 -11.00 -2.27 -20.03
C VAL A 418 -10.55 -3.09 -21.24
N TYR A 419 -10.62 -4.41 -21.13
CA TYR A 419 -10.33 -5.31 -22.23
C TYR A 419 -11.29 -5.07 -23.41
N GLY A 420 -10.77 -5.08 -24.63
CA GLY A 420 -11.50 -4.74 -25.85
C GLY A 420 -11.55 -3.23 -26.17
N VAL A 421 -11.02 -2.36 -25.29
CA VAL A 421 -11.04 -0.91 -25.47
C VAL A 421 -9.64 -0.38 -25.80
N GLY A 422 -9.55 0.40 -26.88
CA GLY A 422 -8.30 1.03 -27.31
C GLY A 422 -7.21 -0.03 -27.59
N PRO A 423 -6.00 0.10 -27.00
CA PRO A 423 -4.92 -0.87 -27.21
C PRO A 423 -5.08 -2.15 -26.37
N LEU A 424 -6.07 -2.26 -25.49
CA LEU A 424 -6.20 -3.40 -24.56
C LEU A 424 -6.93 -4.58 -25.19
N THR A 425 -6.40 -5.13 -26.29
CA THR A 425 -7.04 -6.17 -27.11
C THR A 425 -6.12 -7.38 -27.29
N SER A 426 -6.66 -8.45 -27.87
CA SER A 426 -5.90 -9.64 -28.29
C SER A 426 -4.74 -9.33 -29.22
N ASP A 427 -4.90 -8.33 -30.08
CA ASP A 427 -3.84 -7.91 -31.03
C ASP A 427 -2.61 -7.35 -30.32
N ASN A 428 -2.78 -6.84 -29.09
CA ASN A 428 -1.68 -6.39 -28.23
C ASN A 428 -1.40 -7.38 -27.07
N GLY A 429 -1.84 -8.64 -27.22
CA GLY A 429 -1.52 -9.72 -26.31
C GLY A 429 -2.32 -9.72 -25.00
N PHE A 430 -3.44 -8.99 -24.90
CA PHE A 430 -4.41 -9.13 -23.80
C PHE A 430 -5.47 -10.17 -24.13
N THR A 431 -5.83 -11.02 -23.18
CA THR A 431 -6.73 -12.16 -23.42
C THR A 431 -8.08 -12.02 -22.74
N SER A 432 -8.15 -11.22 -21.67
CA SER A 432 -9.35 -11.05 -20.85
C SER A 432 -9.23 -9.81 -19.96
N GLN A 433 -10.32 -9.44 -19.27
CA GLN A 433 -10.27 -8.40 -18.23
C GLN A 433 -9.38 -8.82 -17.05
N GLY A 434 -9.38 -10.09 -16.66
CA GLY A 434 -8.51 -10.61 -15.60
C GLY A 434 -7.03 -10.42 -15.96
N ASP A 435 -6.68 -10.67 -17.21
CA ASP A 435 -5.34 -10.48 -17.74
C ASP A 435 -4.90 -8.99 -17.76
N VAL A 436 -5.81 -8.08 -18.14
CA VAL A 436 -5.58 -6.62 -18.02
C VAL A 436 -5.26 -6.23 -16.57
N LEU A 437 -5.99 -6.80 -15.60
CA LEU A 437 -5.82 -6.46 -14.18
C LEU A 437 -4.57 -7.12 -13.56
N ILE A 438 -4.23 -8.35 -13.93
CA ILE A 438 -2.95 -8.99 -13.52
C ILE A 438 -1.74 -8.20 -14.04
N ARG A 439 -1.87 -7.63 -15.25
CA ARG A 439 -0.84 -6.84 -15.92
C ARG A 439 -1.16 -5.34 -15.94
N THR A 440 -1.76 -4.83 -14.87
CA THR A 440 -2.25 -3.44 -14.77
C THR A 440 -1.20 -2.40 -15.16
N ARG A 441 0.07 -2.58 -14.75
CA ARG A 441 1.17 -1.68 -15.12
C ARG A 441 1.42 -1.66 -16.63
N ILE A 442 1.42 -2.82 -17.28
CA ILE A 442 1.62 -2.95 -18.74
C ILE A 442 0.42 -2.35 -19.49
N ALA A 443 -0.80 -2.57 -19.00
CA ALA A 443 -1.99 -1.96 -19.56
C ALA A 443 -1.95 -0.41 -19.47
N ALA A 444 -1.48 0.14 -18.35
CA ALA A 444 -1.26 1.58 -18.19
C ALA A 444 -0.14 2.11 -19.12
N ASP A 445 0.95 1.36 -19.28
CA ASP A 445 2.06 1.70 -20.17
C ASP A 445 1.57 1.91 -21.62
N VAL A 446 0.74 0.99 -22.13
CA VAL A 446 0.25 1.05 -23.52
C VAL A 446 -0.84 2.11 -23.73
N LEU A 447 -1.59 2.46 -22.69
CA LEU A 447 -2.55 3.57 -22.70
C LEU A 447 -1.88 4.94 -22.66
N GLY A 448 -0.59 5.01 -22.29
CA GLY A 448 0.15 6.27 -22.21
C GLY A 448 -0.21 7.10 -20.98
N ALA A 449 -0.42 6.43 -19.85
CA ALA A 449 -0.57 7.07 -18.54
C ALA A 449 0.65 7.94 -18.18
N THR A 450 0.45 8.97 -17.36
CA THR A 450 1.54 9.86 -16.94
C THR A 450 2.40 9.22 -15.88
N LYS A 451 3.71 9.13 -16.13
CA LYS A 451 4.69 8.58 -15.19
C LYS A 451 4.89 9.53 -14.01
N MET A 452 4.64 9.05 -12.79
CA MET A 452 4.61 9.84 -11.55
C MET A 452 5.89 9.67 -10.73
N ASP A 453 6.16 10.63 -9.83
CA ASP A 453 7.37 10.65 -9.00
C ASP A 453 7.13 9.91 -7.67
N ARG A 454 6.84 8.60 -7.73
CA ARG A 454 6.45 7.73 -6.58
C ARG A 454 5.12 8.16 -5.91
N PRO A 455 3.98 7.85 -6.54
CA PRO A 455 2.69 8.16 -5.94
C PRO A 455 2.45 7.25 -4.73
N GLU A 456 2.52 7.82 -3.53
CA GLU A 456 2.21 7.18 -2.26
C GLU A 456 0.73 7.47 -1.88
N ASP A 457 0.50 8.08 -0.71
CA ASP A 457 -0.82 8.29 -0.13
C ASP A 457 -1.70 9.22 -0.97
N ILE A 458 -2.97 8.84 -1.13
CA ILE A 458 -3.98 9.65 -1.81
C ILE A 458 -5.17 9.86 -0.89
N GLN A 459 -5.65 11.09 -0.73
CA GLN A 459 -6.81 11.39 0.11
C GLN A 459 -7.76 12.38 -0.55
N GLN A 460 -9.06 12.08 -0.51
CA GLN A 460 -10.08 13.07 -0.85
C GLN A 460 -10.42 13.91 0.39
N ASN A 461 -10.39 15.24 0.22
CA ASN A 461 -10.88 16.16 1.23
C ASN A 461 -12.41 16.03 1.36
N PRO A 462 -12.96 15.73 2.55
CA PRO A 462 -14.38 15.43 2.71
C PRO A 462 -15.29 16.65 2.49
N ILE A 463 -14.77 17.88 2.55
CA ILE A 463 -15.53 19.11 2.37
C ILE A 463 -15.49 19.59 0.92
N SER A 464 -14.29 19.84 0.39
CA SER A 464 -14.10 20.39 -0.96
C SER A 464 -14.15 19.32 -2.06
N LYS A 465 -14.08 18.05 -1.70
CA LYS A 465 -14.00 16.88 -2.60
C LYS A 465 -12.77 16.87 -3.51
N LYS A 466 -11.81 17.76 -3.29
CA LYS A 466 -10.50 17.74 -3.96
C LYS A 466 -9.71 16.51 -3.52
N VAL A 467 -8.98 15.93 -4.46
CA VAL A 467 -8.08 14.79 -4.21
C VAL A 467 -6.65 15.31 -4.12
N TYR A 468 -5.92 14.86 -3.10
CA TYR A 468 -4.52 15.15 -2.85
C TYR A 468 -3.76 13.84 -2.95
N ALA A 469 -2.61 13.85 -3.63
CA ALA A 469 -1.70 12.72 -3.72
C ALA A 469 -0.32 13.20 -3.28
N ALA A 470 0.37 12.39 -2.49
CA ALA A 470 1.77 12.58 -2.11
C ALA A 470 2.69 12.37 -3.32
#